data_AF-A0A851YPZ2-F1
#
_entry.id   AF-A0A851YPZ2-F1
#
_cell.length_a   1.000
_cell.length_b   1.000
_cell.length_c   1.000
_cell.angle_alpha   90.00
_cell.angle_beta   90.00
_cell.angle_gamma   90.00
#
_symmetry.space_group_name_H-M   'P 1'
#
loop_
_entity.id
_entity.type
_entity.pdbx_description
1 polymer ?
#
loop_
_entity_poly.entity_id
_entity_poly.type
_entity_poly.pdbx_seq_one_letter_code
_entity_poly.pdbx_strand_id
1 'polypeptide(L)'
;MGICLLLLIVGICWGQYSPNTFSGRTSIVHLFEWRWVDIALECERYLAPSGFGGVQISPPNENVIITDPWQPWWERYQPVSYKLCTRSGNETEFRDMVTRCNNVGVHIYVDAVINHMCGANTSAGDHATCGSYFNAKTEDFPAVPYSVWDFNDGKCKSKSGDIENYDDISQVRNCRLNNLLDLALEKDYVRSKIVKYLNYLIDTGVAGFRIDAAKHMWPEDVKAIVDNLNDLNTKWFPAGTKPFIYQEVIDLGGEPIKGSDYFGNGRVTEFKYGAKLGTVMRKWNGEKMAYLRNWGEGWGFMPSDRALVFVDNHDSQRGHGAGGASILTFWDARLYKMAVGFMLAHPYGFTRVMSSFRWPRYFVNGKDINDWVGPPSNSDGSIKPVTINADTTCGNDWVCEHRWRQIKNMVIFRNVVDGQPFSNWWDSGSNQVAFGRGNKGFIIFNNDDWSLNVTLQTGLPAGSYCDVISGQKNGDCCTATEVHVADDGMANFLISNQDKDPFIAIHVDAKL
;
A
#
# COMPACT_ATOMS: atom_id res chain seq x y z
N MET A 1 39.61 12.34 -20.12
CA MET A 1 38.25 12.92 -20.06
C MET A 1 37.28 11.90 -20.61
N GLY A 2 36.87 10.91 -19.81
CA GLY A 2 36.12 9.75 -20.34
C GLY A 2 35.61 8.73 -19.31
N ILE A 3 35.86 8.95 -18.01
CA ILE A 3 35.40 8.05 -16.94
C ILE A 3 34.18 8.62 -16.18
N CYS A 4 33.91 9.93 -16.27
CA CYS A 4 32.71 10.54 -15.67
C CYS A 4 31.40 10.32 -16.45
N LEU A 5 31.44 9.92 -17.72
CA LEU A 5 30.22 9.72 -18.51
C LEU A 5 29.51 8.38 -18.21
N LEU A 6 30.24 7.34 -17.78
CA LEU A 6 29.64 6.03 -17.52
C LEU A 6 28.84 6.00 -16.19
N LEU A 7 29.23 6.79 -15.19
CA LEU A 7 28.48 6.88 -13.92
C LEU A 7 27.19 7.70 -14.03
N LEU A 8 27.12 8.62 -15.00
CA LEU A 8 25.92 9.42 -15.27
C LEU A 8 24.85 8.65 -16.05
N ILE A 9 25.24 7.68 -16.90
CA ILE A 9 24.29 6.88 -17.69
C ILE A 9 23.60 5.80 -16.82
N VAL A 10 24.26 5.28 -15.78
CA VAL A 10 23.67 4.26 -14.89
C VAL A 10 22.64 4.87 -13.92
N GLY A 11 22.75 6.16 -13.58
CA GLY A 11 21.81 6.84 -12.67
C GLY A 11 20.44 7.17 -13.27
N ILE A 12 20.32 7.25 -14.60
CA ILE A 12 19.09 7.69 -15.29
C ILE A 12 18.09 6.52 -15.45
N CYS A 13 18.55 5.28 -15.48
CA CYS A 13 17.69 4.10 -15.74
C CYS A 13 16.98 3.51 -14.50
N TRP A 14 17.14 4.08 -13.30
CA TRP A 14 16.65 3.46 -12.05
C TRP A 14 15.76 4.37 -11.18
N GLY A 15 15.42 5.57 -11.64
CA GLY A 15 14.66 6.54 -10.83
C GLY A 15 13.25 6.07 -10.45
N GLN A 16 12.55 5.38 -11.36
CA GLN A 16 11.14 4.96 -11.18
C GLN A 16 10.92 3.92 -10.07
N TYR A 17 11.99 3.29 -9.55
CA TYR A 17 11.93 2.33 -8.44
C TYR A 17 12.09 2.99 -7.07
N SER A 18 12.61 4.23 -7.05
CA SER A 18 12.84 5.00 -5.83
C SER A 18 11.51 5.56 -5.34
N PRO A 19 11.17 5.41 -4.03
CA PRO A 19 9.95 5.96 -3.48
C PRO A 19 9.97 7.50 -3.40
N ASN A 20 11.13 8.13 -3.60
CA ASN A 20 11.32 9.59 -3.49
C ASN A 20 11.02 10.16 -2.09
N THR A 21 10.94 9.32 -1.06
CA THR A 21 10.78 9.75 0.34
C THR A 21 12.04 10.44 0.86
N PHE A 22 11.89 11.29 1.87
CA PHE A 22 13.05 11.85 2.56
C PHE A 22 13.86 10.71 3.21
N SER A 23 15.18 10.89 3.24
CA SER A 23 16.10 9.95 3.87
C SER A 23 15.64 9.61 5.29
N GLY A 24 15.63 8.33 5.63
CA GLY A 24 15.15 7.84 6.92
C GLY A 24 13.62 7.76 7.06
N ARG A 25 12.85 7.88 5.97
CA ARG A 25 11.41 7.57 5.94
C ARG A 25 11.13 6.44 4.97
N THR A 26 10.78 5.27 5.51
CA THR A 26 10.89 3.99 4.79
C THR A 26 9.54 3.29 4.52
N SER A 27 8.43 3.95 4.87
CA SER A 27 7.08 3.40 4.70
C SER A 27 6.11 4.46 4.19
N ILE A 28 5.14 4.01 3.38
CA ILE A 28 3.96 4.78 3.03
C ILE A 28 2.72 4.24 3.74
N VAL A 29 1.67 5.04 3.86
CA VAL A 29 0.37 4.61 4.39
C VAL A 29 -0.71 4.78 3.33
N HIS A 30 -1.60 3.79 3.18
CA HIS A 30 -2.81 3.96 2.39
C HIS A 30 -3.92 4.56 3.26
N LEU A 31 -4.19 5.85 3.11
CA LEU A 31 -5.31 6.51 3.78
C LEU A 31 -6.58 6.32 2.95
N PHE A 32 -7.10 5.09 2.98
CA PHE A 32 -8.15 4.62 2.08
C PHE A 32 -9.46 5.36 2.29
N GLU A 33 -9.97 5.99 1.22
CA GLU A 33 -11.18 6.82 1.17
C GLU A 33 -11.15 8.12 1.98
N TRP A 34 -9.98 8.54 2.47
CA TRP A 34 -9.89 9.79 3.23
C TRP A 34 -10.14 11.00 2.32
N ARG A 35 -10.69 12.06 2.91
CA ARG A 35 -10.85 13.35 2.23
C ARG A 35 -9.52 14.09 2.18
N TRP A 36 -9.30 14.91 1.14
CA TRP A 36 -8.03 15.62 0.93
C TRP A 36 -7.68 16.54 2.09
N VAL A 37 -8.69 17.23 2.63
CA VAL A 37 -8.52 18.10 3.81
C VAL A 37 -8.07 17.35 5.07
N ASP A 38 -8.54 16.11 5.25
CA ASP A 38 -8.16 15.29 6.41
C ASP A 38 -6.74 14.75 6.25
N ILE A 39 -6.36 14.35 5.03
CA ILE A 39 -4.99 13.92 4.71
C ILE A 39 -3.99 15.08 4.91
N ALA A 40 -4.34 16.29 4.47
CA ALA A 40 -3.49 17.47 4.64
C ALA A 40 -3.19 17.74 6.14
N LEU A 41 -4.22 17.68 6.98
CA LEU A 41 -4.08 17.80 8.43
C LEU A 41 -3.26 16.63 9.02
N GLU A 42 -3.48 15.41 8.52
CA GLU A 42 -2.79 14.21 8.98
C GLU A 42 -1.28 14.25 8.68
N CYS A 43 -0.90 14.76 7.49
CA CYS A 43 0.48 15.01 7.12
C CYS A 43 1.20 15.87 8.16
N GLU A 44 0.60 17.01 8.52
CA GLU A 44 1.20 17.99 9.43
C GLU A 44 1.20 17.50 10.88
N ARG A 45 0.06 17.00 11.37
CA ARG A 45 -0.13 16.69 12.78
C ARG A 45 0.44 15.34 13.22
N TYR A 46 0.67 14.41 12.29
CA TYR A 46 0.99 13.03 12.65
C TYR A 46 2.01 12.33 11.75
N LEU A 47 1.82 12.31 10.43
CA LEU A 47 2.68 11.53 9.54
C LEU A 47 4.10 12.08 9.50
N ALA A 48 4.23 13.41 9.40
CA ALA A 48 5.52 14.09 9.44
C ALA A 48 6.27 13.81 10.76
N PRO A 49 5.71 14.07 11.96
CA PRO A 49 6.40 13.80 13.23
C PRO A 49 6.58 12.31 13.55
N SER A 50 5.76 11.42 12.99
CA SER A 50 5.89 9.96 13.19
C SER A 50 6.79 9.27 12.16
N GLY A 51 7.41 10.02 11.24
CA GLY A 51 8.39 9.48 10.30
C GLY A 51 7.82 8.69 9.12
N PHE A 52 6.54 8.85 8.78
CA PHE A 52 5.98 8.28 7.54
C PHE A 52 6.53 9.01 6.32
N GLY A 53 6.86 8.27 5.26
CA GLY A 53 7.41 8.82 4.02
C GLY A 53 6.37 9.41 3.07
N GLY A 54 5.14 8.89 3.12
CA GLY A 54 4.07 9.41 2.29
C GLY A 54 2.76 8.64 2.39
N VAL A 55 1.82 9.04 1.55
CA VAL A 55 0.43 8.60 1.55
C VAL A 55 0.05 8.09 0.17
N GLN A 56 -0.41 6.85 0.07
CA GLN A 56 -1.26 6.45 -1.04
C GLN A 56 -2.67 6.98 -0.77
N ILE A 57 -3.24 7.69 -1.75
CA ILE A 57 -4.62 8.17 -1.72
C ILE A 57 -5.50 7.30 -2.61
N SER A 58 -6.81 7.30 -2.37
CA SER A 58 -7.80 6.72 -3.31
C SER A 58 -7.84 7.48 -4.65
N PRO A 59 -8.41 6.90 -5.73
CA PRO A 59 -8.42 7.52 -7.06
C PRO A 59 -8.96 8.96 -7.04
N PRO A 60 -8.18 9.98 -7.47
CA PRO A 60 -8.58 11.38 -7.36
C PRO A 60 -9.36 11.88 -8.58
N ASN A 61 -9.48 11.08 -9.63
CA ASN A 61 -10.25 11.42 -10.82
C ASN A 61 -11.75 11.16 -10.63
N GLU A 62 -12.57 11.89 -11.37
CA GLU A 62 -14.02 11.74 -11.38
C GLU A 62 -14.44 10.31 -11.72
N ASN A 63 -15.36 9.79 -10.91
CA ASN A 63 -15.89 8.44 -11.02
C ASN A 63 -17.43 8.46 -11.07
N VAL A 64 -18.02 7.31 -11.43
CA VAL A 64 -19.47 7.13 -11.39
C VAL A 64 -19.99 7.17 -9.96
N ILE A 65 -21.19 7.71 -9.75
CA ILE A 65 -21.93 7.63 -8.50
C ILE A 65 -22.85 6.41 -8.59
N ILE A 66 -22.65 5.42 -7.72
CA ILE A 66 -23.49 4.22 -7.66
C ILE A 66 -24.45 4.35 -6.48
N THR A 67 -25.74 4.18 -6.75
CA THR A 67 -26.79 4.29 -5.73
C THR A 67 -27.39 2.94 -5.32
N ASP A 68 -27.12 1.88 -6.08
CA ASP A 68 -27.49 0.50 -5.74
C ASP A 68 -26.32 -0.47 -6.05
N PRO A 69 -25.59 -0.96 -5.03
CA PRO A 69 -25.72 -0.58 -3.63
C PRO A 69 -25.31 0.89 -3.39
N TRP A 70 -25.67 1.48 -2.25
CA TRP A 70 -25.44 2.92 -2.01
C TRP A 70 -23.97 3.25 -1.76
N GLN A 71 -23.35 3.98 -2.71
CA GLN A 71 -22.01 4.55 -2.64
C GLN A 71 -20.89 3.57 -2.21
N PRO A 72 -20.77 2.42 -2.87
CA PRO A 72 -19.75 1.43 -2.55
C PRO A 72 -18.36 1.99 -2.78
N TRP A 73 -17.36 1.51 -2.03
CA TRP A 73 -15.98 1.99 -2.19
C TRP A 73 -15.43 1.73 -3.62
N TRP A 74 -15.86 0.64 -4.24
CA TRP A 74 -15.38 0.25 -5.57
C TRP A 74 -15.92 1.12 -6.71
N GLU A 75 -16.86 2.04 -6.45
CA GLU A 75 -17.31 3.01 -7.46
C GLU A 75 -16.16 3.93 -7.93
N ARG A 76 -15.13 4.14 -7.08
CA ARG A 76 -13.95 4.96 -7.42
C ARG A 76 -13.04 4.33 -8.45
N TYR A 77 -13.18 3.03 -8.69
CA TYR A 77 -12.48 2.28 -9.74
C TYR A 77 -13.33 2.21 -11.02
N GLN A 78 -14.28 3.13 -11.18
CA GLN A 78 -15.07 3.28 -12.40
C GLN A 78 -15.00 4.72 -12.90
N PRO A 79 -13.88 5.08 -13.57
CA PRO A 79 -13.65 6.43 -14.07
C PRO A 79 -14.75 6.90 -15.03
N VAL A 80 -15.07 8.19 -14.94
CA VAL A 80 -15.89 8.90 -15.94
C VAL A 80 -15.04 9.95 -16.66
N SER A 81 -14.16 10.63 -15.94
CA SER A 81 -13.21 11.56 -16.52
C SER A 81 -11.93 11.67 -15.70
N TYR A 82 -10.99 12.46 -16.19
CA TYR A 82 -9.74 12.78 -15.48
C TYR A 82 -9.81 14.08 -14.66
N LYS A 83 -11.01 14.66 -14.45
CA LYS A 83 -11.20 15.82 -13.56
C LYS A 83 -10.89 15.44 -12.11
N LEU A 84 -10.23 16.31 -11.36
CA LEU A 84 -9.91 16.08 -9.94
C LEU A 84 -11.11 16.47 -9.06
N CYS A 85 -12.10 15.59 -8.97
CA CYS A 85 -13.40 15.92 -8.38
C CYS A 85 -14.12 14.65 -7.95
N THR A 86 -14.03 14.33 -6.65
CA THR A 86 -14.56 13.09 -6.07
C THR A 86 -15.19 13.35 -4.71
N ARG A 87 -15.72 12.30 -4.08
CA ARG A 87 -16.19 12.37 -2.68
C ARG A 87 -15.10 12.76 -1.66
N SER A 88 -13.81 12.62 -2.01
CA SER A 88 -12.71 13.10 -1.17
C SER A 88 -12.48 14.61 -1.23
N GLY A 89 -13.00 15.28 -2.27
CA GLY A 89 -12.85 16.72 -2.47
C GLY A 89 -12.67 17.12 -3.92
N ASN A 90 -12.57 18.43 -4.14
CA ASN A 90 -12.32 19.05 -5.44
C ASN A 90 -10.81 19.29 -5.68
N GLU A 91 -10.49 19.84 -6.85
CA GLU A 91 -9.13 20.09 -7.28
C GLU A 91 -8.38 21.07 -6.35
N THR A 92 -9.04 22.12 -5.86
CA THR A 92 -8.42 23.09 -4.95
C THR A 92 -7.97 22.39 -3.65
N GLU A 93 -8.83 21.53 -3.10
CA GLU A 93 -8.52 20.76 -1.89
C GLU A 93 -7.43 19.71 -2.14
N PHE A 94 -7.44 19.08 -3.32
CA PHE A 94 -6.37 18.17 -3.73
C PHE A 94 -5.00 18.88 -3.80
N ARG A 95 -4.94 20.06 -4.43
CA ARG A 95 -3.72 20.88 -4.54
C ARG A 95 -3.24 21.37 -3.17
N ASP A 96 -4.17 21.76 -2.29
CA ASP A 96 -3.86 22.16 -0.91
C ASP A 96 -3.21 20.99 -0.15
N MET A 97 -3.81 19.80 -0.21
CA MET A 97 -3.27 18.59 0.39
C MET A 97 -1.86 18.27 -0.10
N VAL A 98 -1.65 18.21 -1.42
CA VAL A 98 -0.33 17.92 -2.00
C VAL A 98 0.70 18.95 -1.54
N THR A 99 0.35 20.23 -1.57
CA THR A 99 1.24 21.33 -1.16
C THR A 99 1.64 21.19 0.32
N ARG A 100 0.66 21.02 1.21
CA ARG A 100 0.89 20.96 2.66
C ARG A 100 1.67 19.72 3.06
N CYS A 101 1.33 18.57 2.49
CA CYS A 101 2.06 17.32 2.74
C CYS A 101 3.52 17.41 2.26
N ASN A 102 3.77 17.91 1.05
CA ASN A 102 5.14 18.08 0.56
C ASN A 102 5.96 19.06 1.40
N ASN A 103 5.35 20.15 1.90
CA ASN A 103 6.03 21.13 2.75
C ASN A 103 6.50 20.55 4.09
N VAL A 104 5.90 19.44 4.56
CA VAL A 104 6.32 18.73 5.77
C VAL A 104 7.08 17.42 5.47
N GLY A 105 7.49 17.21 4.21
CA GLY A 105 8.29 16.06 3.80
C GLY A 105 7.51 14.73 3.79
N VAL A 106 6.20 14.78 3.57
CA VAL A 106 5.32 13.60 3.40
C VAL A 106 4.78 13.64 1.99
N HIS A 107 5.10 12.65 1.16
CA HIS A 107 4.74 12.68 -0.26
C HIS A 107 3.39 12.03 -0.56
N ILE A 108 2.77 12.40 -1.68
CA ILE A 108 1.51 11.85 -2.15
C ILE A 108 1.75 10.90 -3.32
N TYR A 109 1.18 9.70 -3.24
CA TYR A 109 1.15 8.71 -4.32
C TYR A 109 -0.30 8.50 -4.75
N VAL A 110 -0.57 8.73 -6.03
CA VAL A 110 -1.92 8.65 -6.57
C VAL A 110 -2.25 7.23 -6.97
N ASP A 111 -3.47 6.78 -6.65
CA ASP A 111 -4.04 5.59 -7.25
C ASP A 111 -4.59 5.91 -8.65
N ALA A 112 -3.90 5.40 -9.67
CA ALA A 112 -4.16 5.72 -11.08
C ALA A 112 -4.94 4.59 -11.76
N VAL A 113 -6.25 4.80 -11.91
CA VAL A 113 -7.16 3.89 -12.61
C VAL A 113 -7.13 4.22 -14.10
N ILE A 114 -6.24 3.54 -14.83
CA ILE A 114 -5.91 3.86 -16.23
C ILE A 114 -6.12 2.69 -17.19
N ASN A 115 -6.49 1.50 -16.69
CA ASN A 115 -6.82 0.36 -17.54
C ASN A 115 -8.18 0.52 -18.22
N HIS A 116 -9.17 1.03 -17.49
CA HIS A 116 -10.57 0.99 -17.88
C HIS A 116 -11.31 2.28 -17.51
N MET A 117 -12.51 2.43 -18.06
CA MET A 117 -13.53 3.41 -17.61
C MET A 117 -14.61 2.68 -16.77
N CYS A 118 -15.77 3.29 -16.58
CA CYS A 118 -16.87 2.66 -15.84
C CYS A 118 -17.42 1.39 -16.52
N GLY A 119 -18.27 0.65 -15.79
CA GLY A 119 -18.88 -0.59 -16.29
C GLY A 119 -19.73 -0.36 -17.55
N ALA A 120 -19.62 -1.26 -18.54
CA ALA A 120 -20.33 -1.15 -19.83
C ALA A 120 -21.87 -1.15 -19.70
N ASN A 121 -22.39 -1.63 -18.57
CA ASN A 121 -23.83 -1.67 -18.29
C ASN A 121 -24.33 -0.46 -17.49
N THR A 122 -23.43 0.43 -17.08
CA THR A 122 -23.79 1.67 -16.39
C THR A 122 -24.70 2.51 -17.27
N SER A 123 -25.80 3.03 -16.71
CA SER A 123 -26.72 3.87 -17.45
C SER A 123 -26.04 5.14 -17.94
N ALA A 124 -26.55 5.73 -19.02
CA ALA A 124 -26.08 7.03 -19.47
C ALA A 124 -26.61 8.14 -18.54
N GLY A 125 -25.86 9.24 -18.42
CA GLY A 125 -26.29 10.45 -17.71
C GLY A 125 -25.15 11.16 -17.00
N ASP A 126 -25.53 12.04 -16.07
CA ASP A 126 -24.62 12.94 -15.35
C ASP A 126 -24.36 12.49 -13.90
N HIS A 127 -24.60 11.20 -13.60
CA HIS A 127 -24.38 10.64 -12.26
C HIS A 127 -22.91 10.29 -12.06
N ALA A 128 -22.05 11.29 -12.25
CA ALA A 128 -20.62 11.27 -11.98
C ALA A 128 -20.31 12.26 -10.87
N THR A 129 -19.22 12.03 -10.12
CA THR A 129 -18.88 12.84 -8.95
C THR A 129 -18.65 14.33 -9.23
N CYS A 130 -18.45 14.71 -10.50
CA CYS A 130 -18.36 16.11 -10.94
C CYS A 130 -19.45 16.51 -11.95
N GLY A 131 -20.50 15.70 -12.10
CA GLY A 131 -21.61 15.96 -13.01
C GLY A 131 -21.25 15.88 -14.50
N SER A 132 -20.14 15.24 -14.87
CA SER A 132 -19.86 14.98 -16.28
C SER A 132 -20.86 13.99 -16.86
N TYR A 133 -21.39 14.31 -18.03
CA TYR A 133 -22.13 13.35 -18.85
C TYR A 133 -21.21 12.21 -19.30
N PHE A 134 -21.76 11.00 -19.33
CA PHE A 134 -21.20 9.86 -20.04
C PHE A 134 -22.29 8.91 -20.50
N ASN A 135 -21.96 8.06 -21.47
CA ASN A 135 -22.81 6.97 -21.93
C ASN A 135 -21.96 5.73 -22.19
N ALA A 136 -21.91 4.83 -21.20
CA ALA A 136 -21.13 3.60 -21.30
C ALA A 136 -21.60 2.68 -22.43
N LYS A 137 -22.91 2.69 -22.76
CA LYS A 137 -23.47 1.83 -23.83
C LYS A 137 -23.05 2.24 -25.23
N THR A 138 -22.74 3.52 -25.43
CA THR A 138 -22.23 4.05 -26.70
C THR A 138 -20.75 4.42 -26.60
N GLU A 139 -20.10 4.05 -25.49
CA GLU A 139 -18.69 4.33 -25.21
C GLU A 139 -18.33 5.83 -25.36
N ASP A 140 -19.25 6.72 -24.97
CA ASP A 140 -19.08 8.17 -25.09
C ASP A 140 -18.76 8.79 -23.72
N PHE A 141 -17.52 9.26 -23.57
CA PHE A 141 -17.01 9.90 -22.36
C PHE A 141 -16.48 11.30 -22.69
N PRO A 142 -17.35 12.27 -23.01
CA PRO A 142 -16.96 13.54 -23.63
C PRO A 142 -16.10 14.45 -22.73
N ALA A 143 -16.06 14.19 -21.41
CA ALA A 143 -15.19 14.92 -20.50
C ALA A 143 -13.69 14.58 -20.66
N VAL A 144 -13.33 13.50 -21.38
CA VAL A 144 -11.93 13.14 -21.67
C VAL A 144 -11.39 13.71 -23.00
N PRO A 145 -12.02 13.62 -24.19
CA PRO A 145 -13.19 12.87 -24.66
C PRO A 145 -12.82 11.51 -25.27
N TYR A 146 -13.31 10.39 -24.73
CA TYR A 146 -13.19 9.07 -25.38
C TYR A 146 -14.48 8.70 -26.13
N SER A 147 -14.31 7.90 -27.16
CA SER A 147 -15.37 7.36 -28.01
C SER A 147 -15.23 5.84 -28.16
N VAL A 148 -16.16 5.21 -28.88
CA VAL A 148 -16.11 3.78 -29.26
C VAL A 148 -14.77 3.33 -29.89
N TRP A 149 -14.01 4.25 -30.48
CA TRP A 149 -12.72 3.93 -31.08
C TRP A 149 -11.62 3.69 -30.05
N ASP A 150 -11.83 4.08 -28.81
CA ASP A 150 -10.81 4.15 -27.76
C ASP A 150 -10.90 2.99 -26.77
N PHE A 151 -11.75 1.99 -27.07
CA PHE A 151 -11.96 0.79 -26.28
C PHE A 151 -11.63 -0.48 -27.08
N ASN A 152 -11.42 -1.58 -26.36
CA ASN A 152 -10.95 -2.86 -26.90
C ASN A 152 -12.05 -3.79 -27.42
N ASP A 153 -13.29 -3.35 -27.61
CA ASP A 153 -14.42 -4.21 -28.01
C ASP A 153 -14.14 -5.02 -29.29
N GLY A 154 -13.45 -4.44 -30.28
CA GLY A 154 -13.03 -5.17 -31.49
C GLY A 154 -11.81 -6.08 -31.30
N LYS A 155 -11.00 -5.85 -30.26
CA LYS A 155 -9.77 -6.57 -29.95
C LYS A 155 -10.03 -7.80 -29.09
N CYS A 156 -10.94 -7.68 -28.11
CA CYS A 156 -11.40 -8.79 -27.30
C CYS A 156 -11.96 -9.92 -28.18
N LYS A 157 -11.60 -11.17 -27.86
CA LYS A 157 -12.05 -12.38 -28.59
C LYS A 157 -12.92 -13.30 -27.73
N SER A 158 -13.18 -12.95 -26.47
CA SER A 158 -14.11 -13.69 -25.63
C SER A 158 -15.54 -13.51 -26.12
N LYS A 159 -16.44 -14.43 -25.75
CA LYS A 159 -17.83 -14.39 -26.23
C LYS A 159 -18.64 -13.32 -25.51
N SER A 160 -18.36 -13.09 -24.24
CA SER A 160 -19.04 -12.10 -23.42
C SER A 160 -18.51 -10.67 -23.61
N GLY A 161 -17.29 -10.52 -24.14
CA GLY A 161 -16.53 -9.27 -24.09
C GLY A 161 -15.76 -9.08 -22.78
N ASP A 162 -15.95 -9.97 -21.80
CA ASP A 162 -15.29 -9.93 -20.49
C ASP A 162 -14.16 -10.97 -20.42
N ILE A 163 -13.35 -10.87 -19.36
CA ILE A 163 -12.34 -11.89 -19.04
C ILE A 163 -13.02 -13.14 -18.47
N GLU A 164 -12.97 -14.23 -19.21
CA GLU A 164 -13.53 -15.55 -18.87
C GLU A 164 -12.45 -16.57 -18.47
N ASN A 165 -11.22 -16.40 -18.93
CA ASN A 165 -10.12 -17.33 -18.67
C ASN A 165 -8.78 -16.60 -18.42
N TYR A 166 -8.24 -16.74 -17.21
CA TYR A 166 -6.96 -16.14 -16.82
C TYR A 166 -5.73 -16.85 -17.39
N ASP A 167 -5.89 -18.06 -17.97
CA ASP A 167 -4.83 -18.74 -18.73
C ASP A 167 -4.64 -18.16 -20.14
N ASP A 168 -5.57 -17.33 -20.62
CA ASP A 168 -5.46 -16.62 -21.89
C ASP A 168 -4.98 -15.18 -21.66
N ILE A 169 -3.66 -14.96 -21.82
CA ILE A 169 -3.03 -13.65 -21.66
C ILE A 169 -3.70 -12.58 -22.53
N SER A 170 -4.07 -12.93 -23.76
CA SER A 170 -4.69 -11.98 -24.69
C SER A 170 -6.06 -11.54 -24.19
N GLN A 171 -6.81 -12.44 -23.58
CA GLN A 171 -8.09 -12.08 -22.97
C GLN A 171 -7.90 -11.22 -21.72
N VAL A 172 -6.97 -11.58 -20.83
CA VAL A 172 -6.73 -10.84 -19.59
C VAL A 172 -6.35 -9.38 -19.85
N ARG A 173 -5.72 -9.07 -20.99
CA ARG A 173 -5.22 -7.74 -21.35
C ARG A 173 -6.03 -6.95 -22.37
N ASN A 174 -7.04 -7.56 -22.99
CA ASN A 174 -7.80 -6.92 -24.07
C ASN A 174 -9.32 -7.05 -23.90
N CYS A 175 -9.79 -7.68 -22.82
CA CYS A 175 -11.20 -7.86 -22.54
C CYS A 175 -11.54 -7.22 -21.20
N ARG A 176 -12.83 -6.93 -21.00
CA ARG A 176 -13.30 -6.18 -19.84
C ARG A 176 -13.12 -6.96 -18.55
N LEU A 177 -12.39 -6.38 -17.59
CA LEU A 177 -12.32 -6.89 -16.22
C LEU A 177 -13.66 -6.62 -15.54
N ASN A 178 -14.43 -7.66 -15.20
CA ASN A 178 -15.73 -7.52 -14.52
C ASN A 178 -16.64 -6.47 -15.18
N ASN A 179 -16.75 -6.53 -16.51
CA ASN A 179 -17.57 -5.61 -17.32
C ASN A 179 -17.10 -4.15 -17.35
N LEU A 180 -15.89 -3.83 -16.88
CA LEU A 180 -15.29 -2.49 -16.98
C LEU A 180 -14.80 -2.22 -18.40
N LEU A 181 -15.23 -1.11 -19.01
CA LEU A 181 -14.87 -0.77 -20.40
C LEU A 181 -13.35 -0.61 -20.55
N ASP A 182 -12.74 -1.51 -21.32
CA ASP A 182 -11.30 -1.68 -21.40
C ASP A 182 -10.68 -0.76 -22.45
N LEU A 183 -9.76 0.12 -22.05
CA LEU A 183 -9.19 1.12 -22.93
C LEU A 183 -8.21 0.50 -23.94
N ALA A 184 -8.23 0.97 -25.18
CA ALA A 184 -7.30 0.57 -26.23
C ALA A 184 -5.92 1.23 -26.03
N LEU A 185 -5.19 0.76 -25.02
CA LEU A 185 -3.92 1.35 -24.56
C LEU A 185 -2.80 1.28 -25.60
N GLU A 186 -2.92 0.49 -26.67
CA GLU A 186 -1.96 0.53 -27.78
C GLU A 186 -2.04 1.83 -28.58
N LYS A 187 -3.16 2.56 -28.50
CA LYS A 187 -3.40 3.76 -29.28
C LYS A 187 -2.71 4.97 -28.65
N ASP A 188 -1.93 5.69 -29.44
CA ASP A 188 -1.25 6.92 -28.99
C ASP A 188 -2.23 7.98 -28.47
N TYR A 189 -3.44 8.07 -29.05
CA TYR A 189 -4.48 8.98 -28.53
C TYR A 189 -4.83 8.67 -27.08
N VAL A 190 -5.12 7.40 -26.76
CA VAL A 190 -5.47 6.96 -25.40
C VAL A 190 -4.32 7.17 -24.44
N ARG A 191 -3.10 6.74 -24.81
CA ARG A 191 -1.89 6.98 -24.01
C ARG A 191 -1.67 8.47 -23.76
N SER A 192 -1.83 9.33 -24.77
CA SER A 192 -1.62 10.77 -24.62
C SER A 192 -2.59 11.42 -23.63
N LYS A 193 -3.83 10.94 -23.56
CA LYS A 193 -4.83 11.42 -22.60
C LYS A 193 -4.49 11.00 -21.17
N ILE A 194 -4.06 9.76 -20.98
CA ILE A 194 -3.57 9.26 -19.69
C ILE A 194 -2.32 10.02 -19.26
N VAL A 195 -1.32 10.15 -20.14
CA VAL A 195 -0.08 10.89 -19.87
C VAL A 195 -0.38 12.34 -19.50
N LYS A 196 -1.30 13.00 -20.19
CA LYS A 196 -1.73 14.37 -19.84
C LYS A 196 -2.30 14.44 -18.42
N TYR A 197 -3.14 13.48 -18.04
CA TYR A 197 -3.69 13.39 -16.68
C TYR A 197 -2.59 13.16 -15.62
N LEU A 198 -1.71 12.19 -15.85
CA LEU A 198 -0.63 11.87 -14.90
C LEU A 198 0.39 13.00 -14.79
N ASN A 199 0.76 13.66 -15.90
CA ASN A 199 1.65 14.81 -15.89
C ASN A 199 1.03 16.01 -15.16
N TYR A 200 -0.28 16.21 -15.27
CA TYR A 200 -0.97 17.23 -14.47
C TYR A 200 -0.84 17.00 -12.96
N LEU A 201 -0.90 15.74 -12.53
CA LEU A 201 -0.69 15.36 -11.14
C LEU A 201 0.77 15.55 -10.72
N ILE A 202 1.73 15.15 -11.56
CA ILE A 202 3.17 15.37 -11.34
C ILE A 202 3.47 16.86 -11.16
N ASP A 203 2.98 17.69 -12.08
CA ASP A 203 3.16 19.14 -12.05
C ASP A 203 2.51 19.77 -10.81
N THR A 204 1.45 19.14 -10.28
CA THR A 204 0.83 19.54 -9.00
C THR A 204 1.70 19.19 -7.79
N GLY A 205 2.57 18.17 -7.89
CA GLY A 205 3.57 17.81 -6.88
C GLY A 205 3.45 16.39 -6.34
N VAL A 206 2.67 15.49 -6.95
CA VAL A 206 2.64 14.08 -6.51
C VAL A 206 4.00 13.41 -6.77
N ALA A 207 4.37 12.41 -5.97
CA ALA A 207 5.68 11.76 -6.05
C ALA A 207 5.67 10.45 -6.84
N GLY A 208 4.50 9.94 -7.21
CA GLY A 208 4.37 8.67 -7.91
C GLY A 208 2.96 8.13 -7.97
N PHE A 209 2.83 6.89 -8.46
CA PHE A 209 1.56 6.27 -8.81
C PHE A 209 1.51 4.79 -8.42
N ARG A 210 0.39 4.38 -7.81
CA ARG A 210 -0.11 3.01 -7.93
C ARG A 210 -0.75 2.90 -9.31
N ILE A 211 -0.26 2.02 -10.16
CA ILE A 211 -0.94 1.70 -11.41
C ILE A 211 -1.93 0.58 -11.12
N ASP A 212 -3.21 0.92 -11.04
CA ASP A 212 -4.32 -0.01 -10.79
C ASP A 212 -4.45 -1.03 -11.93
N ALA A 213 -4.86 -2.26 -11.60
CA ALA A 213 -5.15 -3.30 -12.58
C ALA A 213 -4.04 -3.54 -13.62
N ALA A 214 -2.77 -3.32 -13.27
CA ALA A 214 -1.65 -3.41 -14.21
C ALA A 214 -1.49 -4.78 -14.87
N LYS A 215 -1.93 -5.86 -14.21
CA LYS A 215 -2.03 -7.21 -14.80
C LYS A 215 -2.85 -7.24 -16.11
N HIS A 216 -3.84 -6.36 -16.21
CA HIS A 216 -4.77 -6.23 -17.32
C HIS A 216 -4.27 -5.29 -18.42
N MET A 217 -3.07 -4.73 -18.26
CA MET A 217 -2.42 -3.91 -19.28
C MET A 217 -1.20 -4.64 -19.84
N TRP A 218 -0.89 -4.43 -21.12
CA TRP A 218 0.38 -4.90 -21.66
C TRP A 218 1.55 -4.15 -21.01
N PRO A 219 2.64 -4.84 -20.59
CA PRO A 219 3.81 -4.19 -20.03
C PRO A 219 4.38 -3.10 -20.94
N GLU A 220 4.30 -3.30 -22.26
CA GLU A 220 4.74 -2.34 -23.28
C GLU A 220 3.86 -1.10 -23.34
N ASP A 221 2.55 -1.23 -23.12
CA ASP A 221 1.62 -0.10 -23.07
C ASP A 221 1.83 0.72 -21.80
N VAL A 222 2.00 0.04 -20.65
CA VAL A 222 2.37 0.70 -19.38
C VAL A 222 3.72 1.40 -19.53
N LYS A 223 4.69 0.76 -20.18
CA LYS A 223 5.99 1.36 -20.47
C LYS A 223 5.86 2.62 -21.32
N ALA A 224 5.08 2.57 -22.39
CA ALA A 224 4.86 3.72 -23.26
C ALA A 224 4.23 4.91 -22.52
N ILE A 225 3.37 4.66 -21.54
CA ILE A 225 2.82 5.70 -20.67
C ILE A 225 3.90 6.24 -19.72
N VAL A 226 4.60 5.37 -18.99
CA VAL A 226 5.61 5.76 -17.97
C VAL A 226 6.79 6.50 -18.60
N ASP A 227 7.27 6.08 -19.78
CA ASP A 227 8.39 6.71 -20.49
C ASP A 227 8.07 8.15 -20.93
N ASN A 228 6.78 8.50 -21.06
CA ASN A 228 6.32 9.84 -21.45
C ASN A 228 5.91 10.72 -20.25
N LEU A 229 6.15 10.26 -19.02
CA LEU A 229 5.91 11.07 -17.83
C LEU A 229 7.01 12.11 -17.61
N ASN A 230 6.59 13.27 -17.12
CA ASN A 230 7.48 14.32 -16.65
C ASN A 230 8.32 13.83 -15.47
N ASP A 231 9.48 14.48 -15.28
CA ASP A 231 10.16 14.42 -13.99
C ASP A 231 9.33 15.17 -12.93
N LEU A 232 9.53 14.83 -11.66
CA LEU A 232 8.81 15.40 -10.54
C LEU A 232 9.04 16.91 -10.40
N ASN A 233 8.04 17.61 -9.85
CA ASN A 233 8.05 19.05 -9.69
C ASN A 233 9.26 19.54 -8.88
N THR A 234 10.09 20.39 -9.50
CA THR A 234 11.36 20.85 -8.93
C THR A 234 11.23 21.81 -7.73
N LYS A 235 10.00 22.18 -7.35
CA LYS A 235 9.74 22.91 -6.11
C LYS A 235 10.05 22.06 -4.88
N TRP A 236 9.80 20.75 -4.95
CA TRP A 236 9.97 19.84 -3.81
C TRP A 236 10.95 18.69 -4.09
N PHE A 237 11.23 18.40 -5.36
CA PHE A 237 12.10 17.30 -5.76
C PHE A 237 13.34 17.82 -6.51
N PRO A 238 14.49 17.14 -6.41
CA PRO A 238 15.64 17.44 -7.26
C PRO A 238 15.29 17.33 -8.76
N ALA A 239 15.95 18.13 -9.60
CA ALA A 239 15.80 18.03 -11.05
C ALA A 239 16.18 16.62 -11.55
N GLY A 240 15.41 16.08 -12.49
CA GLY A 240 15.62 14.73 -13.02
C GLY A 240 15.01 13.59 -12.18
N THR A 241 14.28 13.91 -11.10
CA THR A 241 13.65 12.87 -10.26
C THR A 241 12.47 12.24 -10.99
N LYS A 242 12.45 10.93 -11.19
CA LYS A 242 11.33 10.22 -11.83
C LYS A 242 10.21 9.89 -10.83
N PRO A 243 8.93 9.86 -11.24
CA PRO A 243 7.84 9.42 -10.38
C PRO A 243 8.06 7.97 -9.93
N PHE A 244 7.74 7.69 -8.67
CA PHE A 244 7.75 6.34 -8.14
C PHE A 244 6.60 5.53 -8.75
N ILE A 245 6.89 4.42 -9.41
CA ILE A 245 5.87 3.56 -10.02
C ILE A 245 5.78 2.24 -9.27
N TYR A 246 4.58 1.88 -8.83
CA TYR A 246 4.29 0.54 -8.33
C TYR A 246 3.00 0.01 -8.95
N GLN A 247 3.10 -1.16 -9.56
CA GLN A 247 2.07 -1.72 -10.42
C GLN A 247 1.31 -2.80 -9.67
N GLU A 248 -0.02 -2.74 -9.70
CA GLU A 248 -0.84 -3.81 -9.18
C GLU A 248 -0.86 -4.99 -10.14
N VAL A 249 -0.08 -6.01 -9.81
CA VAL A 249 -0.10 -7.29 -10.52
C VAL A 249 -0.35 -8.38 -9.49
N ILE A 250 -1.56 -8.92 -9.47
CA ILE A 250 -1.90 -10.06 -8.63
C ILE A 250 -1.27 -11.32 -9.25
N ASP A 251 -0.09 -11.72 -8.78
CA ASP A 251 0.59 -12.96 -9.16
C ASP A 251 0.81 -13.81 -7.92
N LEU A 252 -0.05 -14.82 -7.71
CA LEU A 252 0.08 -15.81 -6.64
C LEU A 252 0.77 -17.10 -7.12
N GLY A 253 1.27 -17.15 -8.35
CA GLY A 253 1.64 -18.37 -9.06
C GLY A 253 0.45 -19.05 -9.74
N GLY A 254 0.71 -20.07 -10.57
CA GLY A 254 -0.32 -20.86 -11.24
C GLY A 254 -0.92 -20.26 -12.53
N GLU A 255 -0.80 -18.95 -12.74
CA GLU A 255 -1.26 -18.27 -13.96
C GLU A 255 -0.10 -17.88 -14.90
N PRO A 256 -0.32 -17.67 -16.20
CA PRO A 256 0.75 -17.40 -17.15
C PRO A 256 1.39 -16.00 -17.02
N ILE A 257 0.62 -14.97 -16.62
CA ILE A 257 1.13 -13.60 -16.43
C ILE A 257 1.95 -13.52 -15.15
N LYS A 258 3.16 -12.97 -15.23
CA LYS A 258 4.09 -12.87 -14.10
C LYS A 258 4.33 -11.44 -13.69
N GLY A 259 4.52 -11.22 -12.38
CA GLY A 259 4.96 -9.90 -11.88
C GLY A 259 6.27 -9.43 -12.52
N SER A 260 7.16 -10.35 -12.89
CA SER A 260 8.45 -10.07 -13.54
C SER A 260 8.34 -9.35 -14.88
N ASP A 261 7.22 -9.52 -15.59
CA ASP A 261 7.01 -8.91 -16.91
C ASP A 261 6.95 -7.37 -16.79
N TYR A 262 6.68 -6.85 -15.59
CA TYR A 262 6.46 -5.44 -15.31
C TYR A 262 7.65 -4.75 -14.62
N PHE A 263 8.76 -5.48 -14.36
CA PHE A 263 9.93 -4.91 -13.68
C PHE A 263 10.61 -3.79 -14.49
N GLY A 264 10.42 -3.74 -15.80
CA GLY A 264 10.94 -2.67 -16.66
C GLY A 264 10.28 -1.30 -16.43
N ASN A 265 9.14 -1.27 -15.73
CA ASN A 265 8.29 -0.07 -15.60
C ASN A 265 8.31 0.52 -14.18
N GLY A 266 8.68 -0.28 -13.18
CA GLY A 266 8.63 0.13 -11.78
C GLY A 266 8.61 -1.08 -10.84
N ARG A 267 8.23 -0.81 -9.58
CA ARG A 267 7.93 -1.86 -8.61
C ARG A 267 6.61 -2.56 -8.93
N VAL A 268 6.37 -3.68 -8.27
CA VAL A 268 5.16 -4.50 -8.38
C VAL A 268 4.68 -4.86 -6.98
N THR A 269 3.37 -4.91 -6.78
CA THR A 269 2.74 -5.38 -5.54
C THR A 269 3.00 -6.87 -5.32
N GLU A 270 3.68 -7.25 -4.25
CA GLU A 270 3.97 -8.65 -3.92
C GLU A 270 2.84 -9.25 -3.07
N PHE A 271 1.77 -9.69 -3.72
CA PHE A 271 0.59 -10.25 -3.04
C PHE A 271 0.87 -11.58 -2.32
N LYS A 272 1.91 -12.33 -2.71
CA LYS A 272 2.32 -13.53 -1.98
C LYS A 272 2.79 -13.18 -0.57
N TYR A 273 3.31 -11.96 -0.36
CA TYR A 273 3.78 -11.50 0.94
C TYR A 273 2.69 -11.59 2.01
N GLY A 274 1.57 -10.88 1.81
CA GLY A 274 0.46 -10.85 2.76
C GLY A 274 -0.21 -12.22 2.91
N ALA A 275 -0.39 -12.94 1.80
CA ALA A 275 -1.00 -14.27 1.80
C ALA A 275 -0.18 -15.28 2.62
N LYS A 276 1.13 -15.42 2.34
CA LYS A 276 2.02 -16.34 3.04
C LYS A 276 2.26 -15.94 4.49
N LEU A 277 2.38 -14.63 4.77
CA LEU A 277 2.53 -14.18 6.16
C LEU A 277 1.26 -14.45 6.97
N GLY A 278 0.08 -14.27 6.35
CA GLY A 278 -1.21 -14.64 6.93
C GLY A 278 -1.29 -16.12 7.29
N THR A 279 -0.95 -17.02 6.37
CA THR A 279 -0.96 -18.47 6.64
C THR A 279 0.00 -18.88 7.75
N VAL A 280 1.21 -18.30 7.78
CA VAL A 280 2.20 -18.52 8.84
C VAL A 280 1.68 -18.03 10.20
N MET A 281 1.18 -16.80 10.28
CA MET A 281 0.70 -16.20 11.54
C MET A 281 -0.53 -16.91 12.08
N ARG A 282 -1.41 -17.40 11.19
CA ARG A 282 -2.59 -18.21 11.57
C ARG A 282 -2.24 -19.68 11.84
N LYS A 283 -0.97 -20.09 11.69
CA LYS A 283 -0.49 -21.46 11.87
C LYS A 283 -1.23 -22.48 10.97
N TRP A 284 -1.65 -22.04 9.78
CA TRP A 284 -2.41 -22.88 8.85
C TRP A 284 -1.53 -23.91 8.18
N ASN A 285 -2.08 -25.10 7.90
CA ASN A 285 -1.40 -26.19 7.20
C ASN A 285 -0.04 -26.58 7.79
N GLY A 286 0.15 -26.38 9.11
CA GLY A 286 1.41 -26.68 9.79
C GLY A 286 2.53 -25.68 9.54
N GLU A 287 2.26 -24.53 8.92
CA GLU A 287 3.21 -23.43 8.80
C GLU A 287 3.50 -22.81 10.17
N LYS A 288 4.75 -22.34 10.35
CA LYS A 288 5.25 -21.81 11.61
C LYS A 288 6.17 -20.62 11.39
N MET A 289 6.27 -19.73 12.38
CA MET A 289 7.15 -18.56 12.27
C MET A 289 8.63 -18.95 12.11
N ALA A 290 9.09 -20.09 12.62
CA ALA A 290 10.47 -20.58 12.40
C ALA A 290 10.84 -20.71 10.91
N TYR A 291 9.86 -20.89 10.01
CA TYR A 291 10.11 -20.98 8.58
C TYR A 291 10.46 -19.62 7.96
N LEU A 292 10.18 -18.51 8.65
CA LEU A 292 10.45 -17.15 8.16
C LEU A 292 11.95 -16.78 8.15
N ARG A 293 12.85 -17.69 8.53
CA ARG A 293 14.30 -17.46 8.55
C ARG A 293 14.87 -16.99 7.20
N ASN A 294 14.30 -17.46 6.10
CA ASN A 294 14.69 -17.11 4.73
C ASN A 294 13.60 -16.29 4.00
N TRP A 295 12.77 -15.56 4.76
CA TRP A 295 11.68 -14.73 4.24
C TRP A 295 12.15 -13.73 3.17
N GLY A 296 11.37 -13.57 2.11
CA GLY A 296 11.75 -12.80 0.92
C GLY A 296 11.85 -13.70 -0.32
N GLU A 297 12.87 -13.49 -1.15
CA GLU A 297 13.07 -14.24 -2.41
C GLU A 297 13.13 -15.76 -2.20
N GLY A 298 13.62 -16.24 -1.04
CA GLY A 298 13.63 -17.66 -0.68
C GLY A 298 12.24 -18.31 -0.55
N TRP A 299 11.18 -17.49 -0.49
CA TRP A 299 9.77 -17.92 -0.51
C TRP A 299 9.13 -17.82 -1.90
N GLY A 300 9.93 -17.61 -2.95
CA GLY A 300 9.45 -17.43 -4.32
C GLY A 300 8.81 -16.06 -4.57
N PHE A 301 9.19 -15.08 -3.76
CA PHE A 301 8.83 -13.68 -3.98
C PHE A 301 9.79 -13.03 -4.99
N MET A 302 9.38 -11.89 -5.53
CA MET A 302 10.19 -11.08 -6.44
C MET A 302 11.43 -10.48 -5.75
N PRO A 303 12.39 -9.93 -6.52
CA PRO A 303 13.49 -9.18 -5.94
C PRO A 303 13.01 -8.06 -5.01
N SER A 304 13.67 -7.91 -3.86
CA SER A 304 13.30 -6.93 -2.82
C SER A 304 13.22 -5.49 -3.35
N ASP A 305 14.09 -5.12 -4.28
CA ASP A 305 14.15 -3.81 -4.91
C ASP A 305 13.06 -3.58 -5.98
N ARG A 306 12.29 -4.63 -6.32
CA ARG A 306 11.09 -4.57 -7.16
C ARG A 306 9.79 -4.71 -6.36
N ALA A 307 9.85 -5.11 -5.10
CA ALA A 307 8.66 -5.37 -4.29
C ALA A 307 8.09 -4.12 -3.60
N LEU A 308 6.78 -3.92 -3.72
CA LEU A 308 5.96 -3.18 -2.76
C LEU A 308 5.16 -4.19 -1.94
N VAL A 309 5.36 -4.19 -0.62
CA VAL A 309 4.80 -5.19 0.30
C VAL A 309 3.80 -4.58 1.27
N PHE A 310 2.82 -5.39 1.68
CA PHE A 310 1.78 -5.07 2.63
C PHE A 310 1.23 -6.36 3.25
N VAL A 311 0.64 -6.26 4.44
CA VAL A 311 -0.08 -7.39 5.07
C VAL A 311 -1.45 -7.56 4.42
N ASP A 312 -2.16 -6.45 4.23
CA ASP A 312 -3.45 -6.36 3.55
C ASP A 312 -3.50 -5.11 2.65
N ASN A 313 -4.39 -5.13 1.66
CA ASN A 313 -4.80 -3.94 0.93
C ASN A 313 -6.32 -3.72 1.06
N HIS A 314 -6.83 -2.70 0.38
CA HIS A 314 -8.23 -2.31 0.48
C HIS A 314 -9.21 -3.36 -0.10
N ASP A 315 -8.81 -4.13 -1.11
CA ASP A 315 -9.57 -5.27 -1.63
C ASP A 315 -9.48 -6.49 -0.68
N SER A 316 -8.25 -6.93 -0.39
CA SER A 316 -7.98 -8.21 0.27
C SER A 316 -8.48 -8.25 1.70
N GLN A 317 -8.60 -7.09 2.36
CA GLN A 317 -9.18 -7.00 3.69
C GLN A 317 -10.70 -7.25 3.74
N ARG A 318 -11.37 -7.25 2.58
CA ARG A 318 -12.79 -7.56 2.42
C ARG A 318 -13.02 -8.97 1.84
N GLY A 319 -11.94 -9.72 1.63
CA GLY A 319 -11.98 -11.00 0.92
C GLY A 319 -12.07 -10.84 -0.60
N HIS A 320 -11.89 -9.62 -1.13
CA HIS A 320 -11.77 -9.36 -2.57
C HIS A 320 -10.30 -9.48 -2.97
N GLY A 321 -10.00 -10.19 -4.07
CA GLY A 321 -8.63 -10.31 -4.56
C GLY A 321 -7.78 -11.37 -3.85
N ALA A 322 -6.47 -11.13 -3.82
CA ALA A 322 -5.47 -12.17 -3.54
C ALA A 322 -5.33 -12.55 -2.06
N GLY A 323 -5.13 -13.84 -1.81
CA GLY A 323 -4.85 -14.42 -0.48
C GLY A 323 -6.09 -14.90 0.29
N GLY A 324 -7.28 -14.45 -0.08
CA GLY A 324 -8.55 -14.90 0.51
C GLY A 324 -8.56 -14.81 2.05
N ALA A 325 -9.09 -15.84 2.71
CA ALA A 325 -9.24 -15.85 4.17
C ALA A 325 -7.92 -15.86 4.97
N SER A 326 -6.77 -16.11 4.32
CA SER A 326 -5.47 -16.08 5.01
C SER A 326 -5.07 -14.67 5.45
N ILE A 327 -5.51 -13.65 4.71
CA ILE A 327 -5.16 -12.25 4.94
C ILE A 327 -5.55 -11.83 6.35
N LEU A 328 -4.61 -11.22 7.06
CA LEU A 328 -4.83 -10.61 8.36
C LEU A 328 -5.24 -9.16 8.16
N THR A 329 -6.22 -8.71 8.94
CA THR A 329 -6.75 -7.34 8.85
C THR A 329 -6.88 -6.74 10.25
N PHE A 330 -7.29 -5.47 10.37
CA PHE A 330 -7.59 -4.88 11.67
C PHE A 330 -8.66 -5.64 12.47
N TRP A 331 -9.51 -6.45 11.82
CA TRP A 331 -10.46 -7.33 12.51
C TRP A 331 -9.76 -8.46 13.30
N ASP A 332 -8.55 -8.83 12.90
CA ASP A 332 -7.66 -9.79 13.57
C ASP A 332 -6.58 -9.07 14.40
N ALA A 333 -6.94 -7.97 15.08
CA ALA A 333 -6.03 -6.94 15.59
C ALA A 333 -4.75 -7.45 16.28
N ARG A 334 -4.83 -8.52 17.08
CA ARG A 334 -3.67 -9.08 17.79
C ARG A 334 -2.64 -9.68 16.83
N LEU A 335 -3.07 -10.59 15.95
CA LEU A 335 -2.20 -11.19 14.92
C LEU A 335 -1.80 -10.17 13.86
N TYR A 336 -2.68 -9.23 13.52
CA TYR A 336 -2.39 -8.17 12.56
C TYR A 336 -1.22 -7.30 13.00
N LYS A 337 -1.19 -6.86 14.27
CA LYS A 337 -0.07 -6.10 14.81
C LYS A 337 1.25 -6.88 14.76
N MET A 338 1.22 -8.19 15.01
CA MET A 338 2.41 -9.03 14.88
C MET A 338 2.89 -9.14 13.43
N ALA A 339 1.98 -9.36 12.49
CA ALA A 339 2.29 -9.44 11.06
C ALA A 339 2.88 -8.12 10.52
N VAL A 340 2.26 -6.99 10.87
CA VAL A 340 2.76 -5.66 10.52
C VAL A 340 4.10 -5.37 11.20
N GLY A 341 4.28 -5.76 12.46
CA GLY A 341 5.56 -5.65 13.17
C GLY A 341 6.67 -6.45 12.49
N PHE A 342 6.41 -7.70 12.10
CA PHE A 342 7.36 -8.52 11.35
C PHE A 342 7.71 -7.88 10.01
N MET A 343 6.70 -7.40 9.26
CA MET A 343 6.90 -6.71 7.98
C MET A 343 7.78 -5.47 8.11
N LEU A 344 7.52 -4.63 9.11
CA LEU A 344 8.26 -3.38 9.30
C LEU A 344 9.68 -3.63 9.81
N ALA A 345 9.91 -4.70 10.59
CA ALA A 345 11.25 -5.07 11.06
C ALA A 345 12.11 -5.75 9.98
N HIS A 346 11.51 -6.54 9.09
CA HIS A 346 12.25 -7.32 8.07
C HIS A 346 12.73 -6.43 6.89
N PRO A 347 13.95 -6.60 6.35
CA PRO A 347 14.48 -5.69 5.31
C PRO A 347 13.84 -5.82 3.92
N TYR A 348 13.08 -6.88 3.65
CA TYR A 348 12.50 -7.15 2.33
C TYR A 348 11.44 -6.10 1.93
N GLY A 349 11.52 -5.61 0.70
CA GLY A 349 10.53 -4.76 0.04
C GLY A 349 10.45 -3.32 0.55
N PHE A 350 9.72 -2.49 -0.19
CA PHE A 350 9.23 -1.19 0.31
C PHE A 350 7.85 -1.39 0.95
N THR A 351 7.63 -0.84 2.14
CA THR A 351 6.47 -1.20 2.97
C THR A 351 5.33 -0.19 2.84
N ARG A 352 4.11 -0.71 2.63
CA ARG A 352 2.87 0.04 2.72
C ARG A 352 2.05 -0.44 3.92
N VAL A 353 1.71 0.49 4.80
CA VAL A 353 0.79 0.28 5.92
C VAL A 353 -0.64 0.58 5.46
N MET A 354 -1.61 -0.26 5.81
CA MET A 354 -3.02 0.00 5.54
C MET A 354 -3.61 0.92 6.62
N SER A 355 -4.55 1.79 6.24
CA SER A 355 -5.38 2.55 7.17
C SER A 355 -6.83 2.55 6.67
N SER A 356 -7.71 1.97 7.47
CA SER A 356 -9.05 1.55 7.05
C SER A 356 -10.17 2.34 7.75
N PHE A 357 -11.39 1.99 7.38
CA PHE A 357 -12.62 2.32 8.11
C PHE A 357 -13.36 1.03 8.49
N ARG A 358 -14.21 1.10 9.52
CA ARG A 358 -15.11 0.01 9.88
C ARG A 358 -16.34 0.03 8.98
N TRP A 359 -16.80 -1.15 8.62
CA TRP A 359 -18.08 -1.38 7.96
C TRP A 359 -18.83 -2.49 8.71
N PRO A 360 -20.16 -2.62 8.55
CA PRO A 360 -20.96 -3.64 9.22
C PRO A 360 -20.73 -5.01 8.58
N ARG A 361 -19.52 -5.56 8.71
CA ARG A 361 -19.12 -6.86 8.16
C ARG A 361 -20.08 -7.95 8.60
N TYR A 362 -20.68 -8.66 7.64
CA TYR A 362 -21.70 -9.68 7.92
C TYR A 362 -21.54 -10.89 7.00
N PHE A 363 -21.18 -12.03 7.56
CA PHE A 363 -20.90 -13.23 6.79
C PHE A 363 -22.14 -14.10 6.57
N VAL A 364 -22.40 -14.45 5.32
CA VAL A 364 -23.34 -15.49 4.91
C VAL A 364 -22.58 -16.49 4.04
N ASN A 365 -22.60 -17.77 4.43
CA ASN A 365 -21.92 -18.85 3.71
C ASN A 365 -20.44 -18.57 3.42
N GLY A 366 -19.72 -17.97 4.39
CA GLY A 366 -18.29 -17.67 4.26
C GLY A 366 -17.93 -16.44 3.44
N LYS A 367 -18.91 -15.70 2.90
CA LYS A 367 -18.71 -14.41 2.21
C LYS A 367 -19.30 -13.26 3.03
N ASP A 368 -18.57 -12.15 3.13
CA ASP A 368 -19.12 -10.91 3.66
C ASP A 368 -20.09 -10.30 2.65
N ILE A 369 -21.38 -10.23 2.96
CA ILE A 369 -22.37 -9.66 2.04
C ILE A 369 -22.38 -8.12 2.07
N ASN A 370 -21.64 -7.52 3.00
CA ASN A 370 -21.47 -6.08 3.14
C ASN A 370 -20.07 -5.61 2.72
N ASP A 371 -19.35 -6.44 1.96
CA ASP A 371 -18.01 -6.17 1.43
C ASP A 371 -17.95 -4.94 0.49
N TRP A 372 -19.09 -4.51 -0.02
CA TRP A 372 -19.24 -3.34 -0.89
C TRP A 372 -19.26 -2.00 -0.14
N VAL A 373 -19.55 -2.00 1.16
CA VAL A 373 -19.86 -0.77 1.91
C VAL A 373 -18.73 0.26 1.80
N GLY A 374 -19.10 1.47 1.38
CA GLY A 374 -18.22 2.63 1.24
C GLY A 374 -17.74 3.22 2.58
N PRO A 375 -16.97 4.32 2.53
CA PRO A 375 -16.44 4.96 3.72
C PRO A 375 -17.55 5.50 4.65
N PRO A 376 -17.23 5.79 5.92
CA PRO A 376 -18.16 6.45 6.83
C PRO A 376 -18.69 7.73 6.20
N SER A 377 -20.00 7.77 5.93
CA SER A 377 -20.63 8.84 5.14
C SER A 377 -21.84 9.43 5.87
N ASN A 378 -22.12 10.70 5.61
CA ASN A 378 -23.36 11.35 6.02
C ASN A 378 -24.52 10.90 5.12
N SER A 379 -25.76 11.24 5.49
CA SER A 379 -26.95 10.84 4.73
C SER A 379 -27.00 11.38 3.29
N ASP A 380 -26.26 12.45 3.01
CA ASP A 380 -26.12 13.03 1.67
C ASP A 380 -25.02 12.35 0.82
N GLY A 381 -24.32 11.35 1.38
CA GLY A 381 -23.22 10.66 0.73
C GLY A 381 -21.86 11.36 0.81
N SER A 382 -21.78 12.51 1.49
CA SER A 382 -20.48 13.12 1.79
C SER A 382 -19.72 12.28 2.81
N ILE A 383 -18.41 12.12 2.61
CA ILE A 383 -17.55 11.36 3.53
C ILE A 383 -17.43 12.12 4.86
N LYS A 384 -17.54 11.40 5.98
CA LYS A 384 -17.39 11.96 7.32
C LYS A 384 -15.94 12.38 7.59
N PRO A 385 -15.72 13.48 8.32
CA PRO A 385 -14.38 13.89 8.74
C PRO A 385 -13.70 12.82 9.61
N VAL A 386 -12.37 12.75 9.52
CA VAL A 386 -11.56 12.01 10.47
C VAL A 386 -11.36 12.85 11.74
N THR A 387 -12.06 12.47 12.81
CA THR A 387 -11.89 13.07 14.13
C THR A 387 -10.79 12.37 14.92
N ILE A 388 -10.03 13.11 15.71
CA ILE A 388 -8.98 12.57 16.57
C ILE A 388 -9.44 12.63 18.03
N ASN A 389 -9.45 11.48 18.68
CA ASN A 389 -9.79 11.33 20.09
C ASN A 389 -8.59 11.75 20.97
N ALA A 390 -8.85 12.00 22.26
CA ALA A 390 -7.83 12.43 23.22
C ALA A 390 -6.67 11.41 23.37
N ASP A 391 -6.94 10.12 23.15
CA ASP A 391 -5.96 9.04 23.17
C ASP A 391 -5.22 8.84 21.83
N THR A 392 -5.38 9.79 20.90
CA THR A 392 -4.83 9.82 19.54
C THR A 392 -5.44 8.84 18.54
N THR A 393 -6.40 8.01 18.95
CA THR A 393 -7.20 7.17 18.04
C THR A 393 -8.15 8.02 17.20
N CYS A 394 -8.77 7.41 16.19
CA CYS A 394 -9.75 8.11 15.35
C CYS A 394 -11.19 7.79 15.76
N GLY A 395 -12.08 8.77 15.58
CA GLY A 395 -13.53 8.61 15.66
C GLY A 395 -14.17 8.42 14.27
N ASN A 396 -15.50 8.52 14.21
CA ASN A 396 -16.29 8.39 12.97
C ASN A 396 -16.00 7.10 12.18
N ASP A 397 -15.85 5.98 12.88
CA ASP A 397 -15.59 4.64 12.32
C ASP A 397 -14.26 4.47 11.55
N TRP A 398 -13.44 5.51 11.45
CA TRP A 398 -12.07 5.38 10.96
C TRP A 398 -11.24 4.52 11.93
N VAL A 399 -10.56 3.49 11.40
CA VAL A 399 -9.80 2.54 12.20
C VAL A 399 -8.44 3.11 12.59
N CYS A 400 -7.79 3.79 11.63
CA CYS A 400 -6.49 4.42 11.81
C CYS A 400 -5.42 3.48 12.37
N GLU A 401 -5.21 2.32 11.75
CA GLU A 401 -4.17 1.35 12.11
C GLU A 401 -2.79 2.01 12.19
N HIS A 402 -2.51 2.96 11.29
CA HIS A 402 -1.27 3.74 11.28
C HIS A 402 -1.05 4.56 12.56
N ARG A 403 -2.11 4.81 13.35
CA ARG A 403 -2.05 5.49 14.67
C ARG A 403 -1.89 4.54 15.84
N TRP A 404 -2.09 3.24 15.65
CA TRP A 404 -1.90 2.27 16.71
C TRP A 404 -0.43 2.30 17.12
N ARG A 405 -0.16 2.46 18.41
CA ARG A 405 1.21 2.62 18.94
C ARG A 405 2.16 1.56 18.39
N GLN A 406 1.73 0.31 18.40
CA GLN A 406 2.48 -0.85 17.93
C GLN A 406 2.88 -0.71 16.45
N ILE A 407 2.01 -0.15 15.60
CA ILE A 407 2.29 0.03 14.17
C ILE A 407 3.12 1.30 13.95
N LYS A 408 2.72 2.44 14.53
CA LYS A 408 3.46 3.71 14.46
C LYS A 408 4.92 3.54 14.92
N ASN A 409 5.13 2.90 16.08
CA ASN A 409 6.47 2.67 16.60
C ASN A 409 7.26 1.68 15.74
N MET A 410 6.62 0.74 15.06
CA MET A 410 7.32 -0.14 14.13
C MET A 410 7.65 0.54 12.79
N VAL A 411 6.90 1.56 12.37
CA VAL A 411 7.31 2.44 11.26
C VAL A 411 8.58 3.20 11.65
N ILE A 412 8.62 3.74 12.87
CA ILE A 412 9.83 4.39 13.43
C ILE A 412 10.97 3.36 13.53
N PHE A 413 10.73 2.16 14.04
CA PHE A 413 11.73 1.09 14.08
C PHE A 413 12.36 0.87 12.70
N ARG A 414 11.53 0.74 11.64
CA ARG A 414 12.03 0.54 10.27
C ARG A 414 12.94 1.68 9.81
N ASN A 415 12.58 2.92 10.15
CA ASN A 415 13.40 4.10 9.85
C ASN A 415 14.76 4.05 10.59
N VAL A 416 14.75 3.70 11.88
CA VAL A 416 15.98 3.64 12.71
C VAL A 416 16.94 2.59 12.18
N VAL A 417 16.43 1.42 11.80
CA VAL A 417 17.22 0.28 11.33
C VAL A 417 17.49 0.28 9.82
N ASP A 418 17.16 1.36 9.13
CA ASP A 418 17.34 1.46 7.69
C ASP A 418 18.80 1.18 7.27
N GLY A 419 18.96 0.45 6.17
CA GLY A 419 20.25 -0.04 5.67
C GLY A 419 20.95 -1.14 6.49
N GLN A 420 20.44 -1.52 7.67
CA GLN A 420 21.08 -2.58 8.47
C GLN A 420 20.74 -3.98 7.96
N PRO A 421 21.69 -4.94 7.98
CA PRO A 421 21.43 -6.31 7.54
C PRO A 421 20.49 -7.04 8.48
N PHE A 422 19.78 -8.04 7.97
CA PHE A 422 19.12 -9.04 8.80
C PHE A 422 20.17 -9.89 9.51
N SER A 423 20.11 -9.98 10.83
CA SER A 423 21.13 -10.62 11.68
C SER A 423 20.50 -11.33 12.87
N ASN A 424 21.31 -12.08 13.63
CA ASN A 424 20.93 -12.66 14.92
C ASN A 424 19.59 -13.41 14.93
N TRP A 425 19.28 -14.13 13.85
CA TRP A 425 18.08 -14.96 13.80
C TRP A 425 18.15 -16.06 14.87
N TRP A 426 17.06 -16.20 15.62
CA TRP A 426 16.82 -17.29 16.55
C TRP A 426 15.39 -17.80 16.37
N ASP A 427 15.20 -19.10 16.53
CA ASP A 427 13.89 -19.73 16.60
C ASP A 427 13.90 -20.92 17.55
N SER A 428 12.73 -21.25 18.10
CA SER A 428 12.54 -22.43 18.96
C SER A 428 12.28 -23.73 18.18
N GLY A 429 12.33 -23.71 16.84
CA GLY A 429 11.75 -24.74 15.98
C GLY A 429 10.21 -24.67 15.85
N SER A 430 9.57 -23.68 16.46
CA SER A 430 8.11 -23.48 16.43
C SER A 430 7.71 -22.03 16.07
N ASN A 431 6.93 -21.33 16.89
CA ASN A 431 6.40 -19.99 16.61
C ASN A 431 6.96 -18.91 17.54
N GLN A 432 8.05 -19.24 18.24
CA GLN A 432 8.88 -18.27 18.94
C GLN A 432 10.11 -17.98 18.08
N VAL A 433 10.25 -16.74 17.65
CA VAL A 433 11.35 -16.31 16.77
C VAL A 433 11.84 -14.93 17.14
N ALA A 434 13.11 -14.64 16.85
CA ALA A 434 13.71 -13.33 17.05
C ALA A 434 14.73 -13.03 15.95
N PHE A 435 14.98 -11.76 15.69
CA PHE A 435 16.08 -11.32 14.84
C PHE A 435 16.49 -9.89 15.10
N GLY A 436 17.72 -9.58 14.71
CA GLY A 436 18.30 -8.25 14.72
C GLY A 436 18.29 -7.58 13.35
N ARG A 437 18.47 -6.27 13.38
CA ARG A 437 18.82 -5.45 12.24
C ARG A 437 20.15 -4.76 12.53
N GLY A 438 21.23 -5.45 12.16
CA GLY A 438 22.60 -5.06 12.46
C GLY A 438 22.78 -4.82 13.96
N ASN A 439 23.22 -3.62 14.33
CA ASN A 439 23.39 -3.18 15.71
C ASN A 439 22.39 -2.08 16.12
N LYS A 440 21.30 -1.90 15.36
CA LYS A 440 20.35 -0.79 15.56
C LYS A 440 18.99 -1.20 16.12
N GLY A 441 18.55 -2.42 15.88
CA GLY A 441 17.27 -2.90 16.42
C GLY A 441 17.22 -4.40 16.57
N PHE A 442 16.37 -4.86 17.48
CA PHE A 442 16.09 -6.27 17.74
C PHE A 442 14.60 -6.46 18.01
N ILE A 443 14.04 -7.56 17.52
CA ILE A 443 12.63 -7.90 17.67
C ILE A 443 12.47 -9.38 17.99
N ILE A 444 11.49 -9.71 18.83
CA ILE A 444 11.17 -11.08 19.24
C ILE A 444 9.66 -11.28 19.30
N PHE A 445 9.19 -12.43 18.86
CA PHE A 445 7.79 -12.82 18.78
C PHE A 445 7.53 -14.12 19.54
N ASN A 446 6.36 -14.22 20.16
CA ASN A 446 5.82 -15.45 20.69
C ASN A 446 4.41 -15.69 20.12
N ASN A 447 4.28 -16.54 19.11
CA ASN A 447 3.00 -16.99 18.57
C ASN A 447 2.72 -18.48 18.88
N ASP A 448 3.47 -19.06 19.82
CA ASP A 448 3.19 -20.36 20.40
C ASP A 448 2.13 -20.24 21.52
N ASP A 449 1.59 -21.38 21.93
CA ASP A 449 0.54 -21.44 22.96
C ASP A 449 1.11 -21.60 24.38
N TRP A 450 2.40 -21.27 24.57
CA TRP A 450 3.12 -21.26 25.86
C TRP A 450 4.03 -20.03 25.99
N SER A 451 4.40 -19.68 27.22
CA SER A 451 5.28 -18.55 27.52
C SER A 451 6.70 -18.76 26.99
N LEU A 452 7.31 -17.67 26.54
CA LEU A 452 8.72 -17.56 26.17
C LEU A 452 9.49 -16.94 27.33
N ASN A 453 10.60 -17.56 27.73
CA ASN A 453 11.63 -16.97 28.60
C ASN A 453 13.00 -17.40 28.10
N VAL A 454 13.73 -16.48 27.47
CA VAL A 454 15.01 -16.79 26.82
C VAL A 454 15.94 -15.59 26.85
N THR A 455 17.24 -15.85 26.96
CA THR A 455 18.30 -14.85 26.82
C THR A 455 18.95 -14.97 25.45
N LEU A 456 18.92 -13.90 24.66
CA LEU A 456 19.35 -13.90 23.26
C LEU A 456 20.38 -12.83 22.96
N GLN A 457 21.25 -13.10 22.00
CA GLN A 457 22.19 -12.14 21.44
C GLN A 457 21.43 -11.14 20.58
N THR A 458 21.37 -9.88 21.01
CA THR A 458 20.64 -8.83 20.31
C THR A 458 21.48 -8.17 19.22
N GLY A 459 22.80 -8.11 19.40
CA GLY A 459 23.73 -7.30 18.61
C GLY A 459 23.69 -5.80 18.95
N LEU A 460 22.87 -5.39 19.93
CA LEU A 460 22.75 -4.00 20.36
C LEU A 460 23.84 -3.63 21.36
N PRO A 461 24.23 -2.35 21.45
CA PRO A 461 25.07 -1.85 22.53
C PRO A 461 24.41 -2.04 23.90
N ALA A 462 25.22 -2.26 24.94
CA ALA A 462 24.74 -2.39 26.31
C ALA A 462 23.94 -1.17 26.80
N GLY A 463 22.91 -1.42 27.62
CA GLY A 463 22.07 -0.41 28.24
C GLY A 463 20.62 -0.85 28.40
N SER A 464 19.78 0.05 28.93
CA SER A 464 18.34 -0.17 29.09
C SER A 464 17.60 0.34 27.86
N TYR A 465 16.67 -0.45 27.34
CA TYR A 465 15.87 -0.11 26.17
C TYR A 465 14.39 -0.21 26.49
N CYS A 466 13.60 0.70 25.96
CA CYS A 466 12.16 0.63 26.03
C CYS A 466 11.59 -0.30 24.96
N ASP A 467 10.74 -1.25 25.37
CA ASP A 467 9.89 -1.98 24.45
C ASP A 467 8.87 -1.02 23.80
N VAL A 468 9.03 -0.79 22.51
CA VAL A 468 8.18 0.14 21.76
C VAL A 468 6.82 -0.48 21.40
N ILE A 469 6.55 -1.73 21.75
CA ILE A 469 5.26 -2.38 21.54
C ILE A 469 4.33 -2.14 22.75
N SER A 470 4.79 -2.45 23.96
CA SER A 470 4.01 -2.23 25.20
C SER A 470 3.90 -0.75 25.58
N GLY A 471 4.87 0.09 25.21
CA GLY A 471 4.86 1.54 25.47
C GLY A 471 5.81 2.32 24.58
N GLN A 472 6.49 3.33 25.13
CA GLN A 472 7.47 4.15 24.42
C GLN A 472 8.47 4.81 25.37
N LYS A 473 9.60 5.27 24.84
CA LYS A 473 10.51 6.19 25.53
C LYS A 473 9.87 7.59 25.61
N ASN A 474 9.94 8.23 26.76
CA ASN A 474 9.47 9.60 26.99
C ASN A 474 10.53 10.39 27.77
N GLY A 475 11.34 11.18 27.07
CA GLY A 475 12.55 11.76 27.64
C GLY A 475 13.50 10.66 28.10
N ASP A 476 13.95 10.72 29.35
CA ASP A 476 14.86 9.74 29.95
C ASP A 476 14.11 8.60 30.70
N CYS A 477 12.79 8.49 30.51
CA CYS A 477 11.95 7.50 31.18
C CYS A 477 11.31 6.52 30.20
N CYS A 478 11.04 5.30 30.67
CA CYS A 478 10.27 4.30 29.96
C CYS A 478 8.83 4.19 30.46
N THR A 479 7.85 4.19 29.54
CA THR A 479 6.44 3.90 29.89
C THR A 479 6.06 2.43 29.62
N ALA A 480 7.06 1.57 29.46
CA ALA A 480 6.96 0.24 28.87
C ALA A 480 7.77 -0.78 29.67
N THR A 481 7.72 -2.04 29.26
CA THR A 481 8.71 -3.03 29.70
C THR A 481 10.11 -2.55 29.30
N GLU A 482 11.04 -2.54 30.25
CA GLU A 482 12.46 -2.29 29.99
C GLU A 482 13.18 -3.59 29.67
N VAL A 483 14.03 -3.55 28.64
CA VAL A 483 14.93 -4.64 28.26
C VAL A 483 16.36 -4.20 28.54
N HIS A 484 17.06 -4.93 29.41
CA HIS A 484 18.45 -4.66 29.73
C HIS A 484 19.36 -5.50 28.84
N VAL A 485 20.14 -4.83 27.99
CA VAL A 485 21.19 -5.43 27.16
C VAL A 485 22.52 -5.35 27.91
N ALA A 486 23.14 -6.50 28.17
CA ALA A 486 24.43 -6.60 28.85
C ALA A 486 25.61 -6.21 27.93
N ASP A 487 26.81 -6.09 28.51
CA ASP A 487 28.05 -5.71 27.80
C ASP A 487 28.40 -6.63 26.62
N ASP A 488 27.98 -7.88 26.67
CA ASP A 488 28.15 -8.88 25.61
C ASP A 488 27.02 -8.87 24.56
N GLY A 489 26.07 -7.94 24.66
CA GLY A 489 24.93 -7.80 23.74
C GLY A 489 23.76 -8.74 24.03
N MET A 490 23.82 -9.55 25.09
CA MET A 490 22.74 -10.46 25.47
C MET A 490 21.63 -9.73 26.25
N ALA A 491 20.38 -10.11 26.04
CA ALA A 491 19.23 -9.63 26.82
C ALA A 491 18.24 -10.76 27.10
N ASN A 492 17.61 -10.74 28.28
CA ASN A 492 16.52 -11.67 28.61
C ASN A 492 15.17 -11.11 28.15
N PHE A 493 14.35 -11.98 27.57
CA PHE A 493 13.00 -11.68 27.12
C PHE A 493 12.01 -12.67 27.74
N LEU A 494 10.98 -12.12 28.40
CA LEU A 494 9.86 -12.87 28.96
C LEU A 494 8.57 -12.39 28.27
N ILE A 495 7.92 -13.27 27.52
CA ILE A 495 6.70 -12.97 26.76
C ILE A 495 5.68 -14.08 27.00
N SER A 496 4.57 -13.77 27.65
CA SER A 496 3.46 -14.71 27.82
C SER A 496 2.68 -14.86 26.51
N ASN A 497 2.22 -16.07 26.20
CA ASN A 497 1.27 -16.27 25.10
C ASN A 497 -0.08 -15.57 25.33
N GLN A 498 -0.33 -15.09 26.56
CA GLN A 498 -1.53 -14.32 26.93
C GLN A 498 -1.31 -12.80 26.87
N ASP A 499 -0.11 -12.32 26.55
CA ASP A 499 0.15 -10.89 26.45
C ASP A 499 -0.73 -10.26 25.36
N LYS A 500 -1.16 -9.01 25.59
CA LYS A 500 -1.98 -8.25 24.65
C LYS A 500 -1.32 -8.17 23.26
N ASP A 501 0.00 -8.02 23.27
CA ASP A 501 0.87 -7.96 22.11
C ASP A 501 2.06 -8.89 22.40
N PRO A 502 2.07 -10.15 21.94
CA PRO A 502 3.07 -11.14 22.35
C PRO A 502 4.34 -11.02 21.49
N PHE A 503 4.88 -9.81 21.41
CA PHE A 503 6.14 -9.50 20.76
C PHE A 503 6.73 -8.23 21.36
N ILE A 504 8.06 -8.15 21.40
CA ILE A 504 8.84 -7.03 21.93
C ILE A 504 9.74 -6.50 20.82
N ALA A 505 9.87 -5.18 20.72
CA ALA A 505 10.80 -4.54 19.80
C ALA A 505 11.58 -3.44 20.52
N ILE A 506 12.89 -3.44 20.31
CA ILE A 506 13.82 -2.44 20.88
C ILE A 506 14.77 -1.93 19.80
N HIS A 507 15.15 -0.66 19.87
CA HIS A 507 16.07 -0.04 18.93
C HIS A 507 16.88 1.08 19.58
N VAL A 508 17.96 1.52 18.93
CA VAL A 508 18.91 2.51 19.49
C VAL A 508 18.25 3.83 19.92
N ASP A 509 17.25 4.33 19.19
CA ASP A 509 16.53 5.55 19.59
C ASP A 509 15.55 5.34 20.77
N ALA A 510 15.29 4.10 21.16
CA ALA A 510 14.50 3.72 22.35
C ALA A 510 15.39 3.35 23.56
N LYS A 511 16.72 3.48 23.44
CA LYS A 511 17.67 3.30 24.54
C LYS A 511 17.58 4.47 25.53
N LEU A 512 17.60 4.21 26.82
CA LEU A 512 17.70 5.22 27.89
C LEU A 512 19.13 5.76 28.04
#